data_AF-A0A2M8X197-F1
#
_entry.id   AF-A0A2M8X197-F1
#
_cell.length_a   1.000
_cell.length_b   1.000
_cell.length_c   1.000
_cell.angle_alpha   90.00
_cell.angle_beta   90.00
_cell.angle_gamma   90.00
#
_symmetry.space_group_name_H-M   'P 1'
#
loop_
_entity.id
_entity.type
_entity.pdbx_description
1 polymer ?
#
loop_
_entity_poly.entity_id
_entity_poly.type
_entity_poly.pdbx_seq_one_letter_code
_entity_poly.pdbx_strand_id
1 'polypeptide(L)'
;MLVRLLAPLLVMACALPACAGMSKESDSNRGGLFFAMLTPDLEPVIARFDDKAQLQQLAGHCNMGKAVFSLQAGVRYQCKADVFKTPSGADDWEGVGVTVQGPVRQSDRREYALFSLTPPATPRWDVRKIDPDHRAELQAFLQSDPRRFGGLMRQLKLDAAMSIRPPQGAPGARVTLVVPGKVVRDADAFYEAQRHHVFVRNQGAYAYMGVVPGTPDSYVDIDGNDLPGLVVSEGCDGWCISLWGLTGGLRQVGTFGGH
;
A
#
# COMPACT_ATOMS: atom_id res chain seq x y z
N MET A 1 50.09 -50.53 27.25
CA MET A 1 50.05 -49.10 27.61
C MET A 1 49.12 -48.38 26.66
N LEU A 2 48.14 -47.64 27.21
CA LEU A 2 47.35 -46.52 26.66
C LEU A 2 46.79 -46.65 25.23
N VAL A 3 45.47 -46.87 25.04
CA VAL A 3 44.37 -45.87 25.10
C VAL A 3 44.46 -44.83 23.97
N ARG A 4 43.63 -44.97 22.91
CA ARG A 4 42.52 -44.04 22.57
C ARG A 4 41.81 -44.42 21.27
N LEU A 5 40.49 -44.58 21.41
CA LEU A 5 39.49 -44.56 20.35
C LEU A 5 39.53 -43.23 19.59
N LEU A 6 39.23 -43.27 18.29
CA LEU A 6 38.64 -42.14 17.56
C LEU A 6 37.74 -42.70 16.45
N ALA A 7 36.44 -42.76 16.77
CA ALA A 7 35.38 -42.88 15.78
C ALA A 7 35.18 -41.52 15.10
N PRO A 8 35.05 -41.42 13.76
CA PRO A 8 34.49 -40.23 13.16
C PRO A 8 32.95 -40.36 13.20
N LEU A 9 32.34 -39.49 13.99
CA LEU A 9 30.89 -39.26 13.99
C LEU A 9 30.43 -38.87 12.58
N LEU A 10 29.33 -39.50 12.14
CA LEU A 10 28.41 -38.97 11.15
C LEU A 10 28.08 -37.51 11.52
N VAL A 11 28.43 -36.56 10.65
CA VAL A 11 27.70 -35.28 10.56
C VAL A 11 26.81 -35.40 9.34
N MET A 12 25.63 -35.94 9.57
CA MET A 12 24.50 -35.83 8.67
C MET A 12 24.12 -34.34 8.68
N ALA A 13 24.54 -33.61 7.66
CA ALA A 13 24.11 -32.24 7.44
C ALA A 13 22.62 -32.28 7.07
N CYS A 14 21.77 -32.27 8.09
CA CYS A 14 20.38 -31.88 7.95
C CYS A 14 20.36 -30.43 7.47
N ALA A 15 20.31 -30.23 6.15
CA ALA A 15 19.77 -29.02 5.58
C ALA A 15 18.31 -28.96 6.00
N LEU A 16 18.04 -28.31 7.14
CA LEU A 16 16.70 -27.89 7.49
C LEU A 16 16.18 -27.00 6.35
N PRO A 17 14.91 -27.15 5.93
CA PRO A 17 14.32 -26.23 4.98
C PRO A 17 14.31 -24.84 5.63
N ALA A 18 14.88 -23.85 4.94
CA ALA A 18 14.75 -22.45 5.30
C ALA A 18 13.28 -22.03 5.17
N CYS A 19 12.51 -22.24 6.24
CA CYS A 19 11.17 -21.72 6.39
C CYS A 19 11.21 -20.69 7.54
N ALA A 20 11.76 -19.52 7.25
CA ALA A 20 11.67 -18.32 8.08
C ALA A 20 11.94 -17.07 7.21
N GLY A 21 10.92 -16.23 7.04
CA GLY A 21 11.02 -14.84 6.54
C GLY A 21 11.34 -14.68 5.06
N MET A 22 10.34 -14.75 4.19
CA MET A 22 10.49 -14.21 2.83
C MET A 22 10.66 -12.69 2.95
N SER A 23 11.64 -12.12 2.26
CA SER A 23 11.79 -10.66 2.19
C SER A 23 10.47 -10.04 1.76
N LYS A 24 10.08 -8.94 2.40
CA LYS A 24 8.87 -8.23 1.98
C LYS A 24 9.09 -7.65 0.59
N GLU A 25 8.05 -7.70 -0.22
CA GLU A 25 8.09 -7.25 -1.61
C GLU A 25 7.21 -6.00 -1.74
N SER A 26 7.71 -5.02 -2.48
CA SER A 26 7.03 -3.79 -2.83
C SER A 26 7.01 -3.66 -4.34
N ASP A 27 5.89 -3.96 -4.97
CA ASP A 27 5.71 -3.82 -6.41
C ASP A 27 4.92 -2.53 -6.71
N SER A 28 5.34 -1.78 -7.72
CA SER A 28 4.68 -0.53 -8.11
C SER A 28 4.77 -0.32 -9.61
N ASN A 29 3.65 0.06 -10.24
CA ASN A 29 3.63 0.53 -11.62
C ASN A 29 3.84 2.05 -11.73
N ARG A 30 4.04 2.73 -10.59
CA ARG A 30 4.23 4.17 -10.50
C ARG A 30 5.63 4.48 -10.00
N GLY A 31 6.49 4.84 -10.94
CA GLY A 31 7.87 5.21 -10.67
C GLY A 31 8.00 6.20 -9.51
N GLY A 32 8.92 5.88 -8.60
CA GLY A 32 9.20 6.68 -7.42
C GLY A 32 8.27 6.46 -6.23
N LEU A 33 7.25 5.61 -6.35
CA LEU A 33 6.43 5.15 -5.22
C LEU A 33 6.81 3.73 -4.82
N PHE A 34 7.14 3.52 -3.56
CA PHE A 34 7.51 2.20 -3.03
C PHE A 34 7.14 2.08 -1.56
N PHE A 35 6.86 0.87 -1.10
CA PHE A 35 6.67 0.56 0.30
C PHE A 35 8.00 0.15 0.93
N ALA A 36 8.18 0.49 2.21
CA ALA A 36 9.31 0.01 2.98
C ALA A 36 8.91 -0.17 4.45
N MET A 37 9.67 -1.00 5.15
CA MET A 37 9.61 -1.10 6.61
C MET A 37 10.19 0.16 7.24
N LEU A 38 9.61 0.57 8.35
CA LEU A 38 10.06 1.69 9.15
C LEU A 38 10.79 1.18 10.41
N THR A 39 11.73 1.97 10.94
CA THR A 39 12.50 1.64 12.16
C THR A 39 11.60 1.23 13.34
N PRO A 40 12.00 0.24 14.16
CA PRO A 40 13.35 -0.34 14.25
C PRO A 40 13.65 -1.44 13.22
N ASP A 41 12.64 -1.92 12.49
CA ASP A 41 12.81 -2.95 11.47
C ASP A 41 13.44 -2.36 10.20
N LEU A 42 14.78 -2.33 10.17
CA LEU A 42 15.56 -1.98 8.96
C LEU A 42 15.73 -3.17 8.01
N GLU A 43 14.79 -4.12 8.04
CA GLU A 43 14.76 -5.25 7.11
C GLU A 43 14.63 -4.70 5.68
N PRO A 44 15.53 -5.05 4.76
CA PRO A 44 15.43 -4.64 3.37
C PRO A 44 14.12 -5.13 2.74
N VAL A 45 13.38 -4.23 2.12
CA VAL A 45 12.22 -4.56 1.28
C VAL A 45 12.69 -4.64 -0.17
N ILE A 46 12.29 -5.70 -0.88
CA ILE A 46 12.59 -5.85 -2.30
C ILE A 46 11.62 -4.96 -3.08
N ALA A 47 12.09 -3.81 -3.54
CA ALA A 47 11.33 -2.93 -4.40
C ALA A 47 11.42 -3.40 -5.86
N ARG A 48 10.27 -3.47 -6.55
CA ARG A 48 10.13 -3.79 -7.97
C ARG A 48 9.27 -2.74 -8.67
N PHE A 49 9.62 -2.46 -9.92
CA PHE A 49 8.81 -1.65 -10.83
C PHE A 49 8.68 -2.34 -12.18
N ASP A 50 7.63 -2.01 -12.93
CA ASP A 50 7.42 -2.52 -14.29
C ASP A 50 8.56 -2.13 -15.26
N ASP A 51 9.24 -1.01 -14.98
CA ASP A 51 10.33 -0.48 -15.80
C ASP A 51 11.65 -0.43 -15.01
N LYS A 52 12.68 -1.08 -15.57
CA LYS A 52 14.05 -1.07 -15.06
C LYS A 52 14.58 0.35 -14.83
N ALA A 53 14.24 1.32 -15.67
CA ALA A 53 14.71 2.69 -15.50
C ALA A 53 14.21 3.30 -14.17
N GLN A 54 13.02 2.92 -13.70
CA GLN A 54 12.46 3.37 -12.43
C GLN A 54 13.21 2.76 -11.24
N LEU A 55 13.61 1.48 -11.32
CA LEU A 55 14.47 0.84 -10.31
C LEU A 55 15.83 1.52 -10.24
N GLN A 56 16.45 1.80 -11.38
CA GLN A 56 17.72 2.51 -11.46
C GLN A 56 17.61 3.93 -10.88
N GLN A 57 16.51 4.63 -11.15
CA GLN A 57 16.23 5.94 -10.57
C GLN A 57 16.08 5.87 -9.05
N LEU A 58 15.33 4.90 -8.52
CA LEU A 58 15.18 4.71 -7.08
C LEU A 58 16.55 4.43 -6.42
N ALA A 59 17.31 3.48 -6.97
CA ALA A 59 18.61 3.11 -6.42
C ALA A 59 19.59 4.30 -6.44
N GLY A 60 19.66 5.02 -7.56
CA GLY A 60 20.46 6.23 -7.67
C GLY A 60 20.02 7.33 -6.69
N HIS A 61 18.71 7.54 -6.53
CA HIS A 61 18.17 8.53 -5.59
C HIS A 61 18.55 8.23 -4.15
N CYS A 62 18.35 6.99 -3.70
CA CYS A 62 18.71 6.56 -2.35
C CYS A 62 20.21 6.66 -2.11
N ASN A 63 21.02 6.15 -3.04
CA ASN A 63 22.48 6.09 -2.85
C ASN A 63 23.17 7.46 -2.99
N MET A 64 22.49 8.47 -3.56
CA MET A 64 22.91 9.88 -3.48
C MET A 64 22.59 10.54 -2.12
N GLY A 65 21.95 9.84 -1.18
CA GLY A 65 21.52 10.40 0.11
C GLY A 65 20.37 11.41 -0.03
N LYS A 66 19.61 11.34 -1.13
CA LYS A 66 18.42 12.18 -1.29
C LYS A 66 17.29 11.67 -0.41
N ALA A 67 16.44 12.59 0.00
CA ALA A 67 15.35 12.27 0.90
C ALA A 67 14.20 11.56 0.20
N VAL A 68 13.49 10.70 0.94
CA VAL A 68 12.19 10.15 0.55
C VAL A 68 11.14 10.56 1.58
N PHE A 69 9.88 10.56 1.19
CA PHE A 69 8.79 11.15 1.97
C PHE A 69 7.71 10.11 2.21
N SER A 70 7.39 9.85 3.48
CA SER A 70 6.23 9.01 3.81
C SER A 70 4.97 9.74 3.39
N LEU A 71 4.17 9.14 2.52
CA LEU A 71 2.95 9.76 2.00
C LEU A 71 1.82 9.78 3.02
N GLN A 72 1.78 8.83 3.97
CA GLN A 72 0.79 8.83 5.04
C GLN A 72 1.02 9.95 6.06
N ALA A 73 2.29 10.32 6.32
CA ALA A 73 2.65 11.25 7.40
C ALA A 73 3.18 12.61 6.91
N GLY A 74 3.60 12.71 5.64
CA GLY A 74 4.32 13.87 5.12
C GLY A 74 5.72 14.06 5.73
N VAL A 75 6.29 13.01 6.31
CA VAL A 75 7.57 13.05 7.04
C VAL A 75 8.72 12.64 6.13
N ARG A 76 9.86 13.32 6.31
CA ARG A 76 11.10 13.09 5.56
C ARG A 76 11.93 11.96 6.17
N TYR A 77 12.48 11.11 5.30
CA TYR A 77 13.36 9.98 5.63
C TYR A 77 14.58 9.96 4.69
N GLN A 78 15.57 9.16 5.06
CA GLN A 78 16.71 8.74 4.25
C GLN A 78 16.47 7.32 3.74
N CYS A 79 16.95 6.98 2.55
CA CYS A 79 16.92 5.60 2.07
C CYS A 79 18.29 5.15 1.57
N LYS A 80 18.53 3.84 1.65
CA LYS A 80 19.66 3.16 1.02
C LYS A 80 19.12 2.05 0.13
N ALA A 81 19.71 1.86 -1.04
CA ALA A 81 19.33 0.82 -1.98
C ALA A 81 20.53 -0.09 -2.30
N ASP A 82 20.34 -1.38 -2.12
CA ASP A 82 21.29 -2.42 -2.47
C ASP A 82 20.87 -3.06 -3.81
N VAL A 83 21.72 -2.91 -4.83
CA VAL A 83 21.53 -3.50 -6.15
C VAL A 83 22.15 -4.90 -6.14
N PHE A 84 21.34 -5.91 -6.43
CA PHE A 84 21.78 -7.30 -6.43
C PHE A 84 22.73 -7.58 -7.60
N LYS A 85 23.48 -8.68 -7.49
CA LYS A 85 24.42 -9.12 -8.52
C LYS A 85 24.02 -10.49 -9.04
N THR A 86 24.08 -10.68 -10.34
CA THR A 86 23.94 -11.99 -10.97
C THR A 86 25.13 -12.90 -10.62
N PRO A 87 25.06 -14.22 -10.88
CA PRO A 87 26.22 -15.12 -10.71
C PRO A 87 27.47 -14.71 -11.53
N SER A 88 27.28 -13.95 -12.63
CA SER A 88 28.38 -13.39 -13.42
C SER A 88 28.95 -12.07 -12.88
N GLY A 89 28.37 -11.54 -11.80
CA GLY A 89 28.79 -10.29 -11.16
C GLY A 89 28.20 -9.02 -11.78
N ALA A 90 27.32 -9.14 -12.78
CA ALA A 90 26.60 -8.01 -13.36
C ALA A 90 25.48 -7.52 -12.43
N ASP A 91 25.07 -6.25 -12.56
CA ASP A 91 23.91 -5.74 -11.82
C ASP A 91 22.64 -6.46 -12.23
N ASP A 92 21.93 -6.98 -11.24
CA ASP A 92 20.60 -7.55 -11.38
C ASP A 92 19.56 -6.46 -11.05
N TRP A 93 18.65 -6.25 -11.99
CA TRP A 93 17.62 -5.22 -11.95
C TRP A 93 16.21 -5.80 -11.90
N GLU A 94 16.04 -7.06 -11.48
CA GLU A 94 14.72 -7.64 -11.19
C GLU A 94 14.11 -7.07 -9.89
N GLY A 95 14.94 -6.50 -9.02
CA GLY A 95 14.52 -5.77 -7.83
C GLY A 95 15.72 -5.13 -7.14
N VAL A 96 15.45 -4.24 -6.19
CA VAL A 96 16.49 -3.63 -5.35
C VAL A 96 16.09 -3.72 -3.88
N GLY A 97 17.04 -4.06 -3.01
CA GLY A 97 16.80 -4.10 -1.57
C GLY A 97 16.81 -2.68 -1.02
N VAL A 98 15.69 -2.20 -0.48
CA VAL A 98 15.56 -0.82 0.02
C VAL A 98 15.38 -0.84 1.53
N THR A 99 16.13 0.02 2.19
CA THR A 99 15.97 0.32 3.62
C THR A 99 15.68 1.80 3.79
N VAL A 100 14.82 2.14 4.75
CA VAL A 100 14.46 3.53 5.04
C VAL A 100 14.74 3.82 6.51
N GLN A 101 15.45 4.91 6.77
CA GLN A 101 15.80 5.38 8.10
C GLN A 101 15.29 6.80 8.32
N GLY A 102 14.74 7.06 9.49
CA GLY A 102 14.26 8.40 9.85
C GLY A 102 14.01 8.54 11.34
N PRO A 103 13.05 9.41 11.74
CA PRO A 103 12.78 9.68 13.15
C PRO A 103 12.54 8.39 13.94
N VAL A 104 13.23 8.27 15.08
CA VAL A 104 13.08 7.12 15.99
C VAL A 104 11.64 7.07 16.47
N ARG A 105 10.99 5.93 16.25
CA ARG A 105 9.63 5.70 16.75
C ARG A 105 9.65 5.21 18.19
N GLN A 106 8.56 5.50 18.89
CA GLN A 106 8.32 5.05 20.27
C GLN A 106 7.64 3.66 20.32
N SER A 107 7.18 3.15 19.17
CA SER A 107 6.51 1.85 19.02
C SER A 107 7.53 0.75 18.74
N ASP A 108 7.35 -0.40 19.38
CA ASP A 108 8.08 -1.64 19.11
C ASP A 108 7.39 -2.51 18.03
N ARG A 109 6.24 -2.06 17.53
CA ARG A 109 5.49 -2.77 16.49
C ARG A 109 6.13 -2.58 15.11
N ARG A 110 6.17 -3.68 14.36
CA ARG A 110 6.46 -3.68 12.93
C ARG A 110 5.43 -2.80 12.22
N GLU A 111 5.91 -1.86 11.43
CA GLU A 111 5.08 -0.92 10.69
C GLU A 111 5.75 -0.60 9.35
N TYR A 112 4.94 -0.45 8.32
CA TYR A 112 5.37 -0.05 6.98
C TYR A 112 4.95 1.40 6.69
N ALA A 113 5.50 1.97 5.63
CA ALA A 113 4.94 3.17 5.01
C ALA A 113 5.10 3.12 3.49
N LEU A 114 4.25 3.89 2.81
CA LEU A 114 4.39 4.21 1.40
C LEU A 114 5.25 5.46 1.27
N PHE A 115 6.28 5.39 0.45
CA PHE A 115 7.24 6.46 0.22
C PHE A 115 7.13 7.00 -1.20
N SER A 116 7.43 8.29 -1.33
CA SER A 116 7.69 8.95 -2.61
C SER A 116 9.10 9.56 -2.64
N LEU A 117 9.69 9.61 -3.83
CA LEU A 117 10.92 10.37 -4.09
C LEU A 117 10.71 11.89 -4.02
N THR A 118 9.46 12.35 -4.12
CA THR A 118 9.08 13.76 -4.05
C THR A 118 8.18 14.03 -2.84
N PRO A 119 8.20 15.25 -2.27
CA PRO A 119 7.28 15.60 -1.21
C PRO A 119 5.82 15.55 -1.69
N PRO A 120 4.86 15.05 -0.88
CA PRO A 120 3.45 15.15 -1.20
C PRO A 120 2.99 16.60 -1.19
N ALA A 121 2.14 16.99 -2.13
CA ALA A 121 1.46 18.28 -2.12
C ALA A 121 0.35 18.29 -1.04
N THR A 122 -0.31 17.15 -0.82
CA THR A 122 -1.33 16.96 0.21
C THR A 122 -0.90 15.91 1.23
N PRO A 123 -0.14 16.29 2.29
CA PRO A 123 0.35 15.35 3.29
C PRO A 123 -0.74 14.85 4.27
N ARG A 124 -1.90 15.51 4.31
CA ARG A 124 -3.02 15.15 5.18
C ARG A 124 -4.33 15.33 4.44
N TRP A 125 -5.22 14.37 4.59
CA TRP A 125 -6.56 14.39 4.01
C TRP A 125 -7.61 14.62 5.09
N ASP A 126 -8.62 15.41 4.78
CA ASP A 126 -9.81 15.55 5.62
C ASP A 126 -10.68 14.31 5.42
N VAL A 127 -10.72 13.44 6.44
CA VAL A 127 -11.52 12.22 6.46
C VAL A 127 -12.63 12.36 7.49
N ARG A 128 -13.88 12.24 7.05
CA ARG A 128 -15.04 12.38 7.94
C ARG A 128 -16.23 11.60 7.42
N LYS A 129 -17.10 11.17 8.33
CA LYS A 129 -18.40 10.60 7.96
C LYS A 129 -19.18 11.59 7.09
N ILE A 130 -19.87 11.09 6.07
CA ILE A 130 -20.72 11.95 5.24
C ILE A 130 -21.88 12.51 6.07
N ASP A 131 -22.23 13.76 5.81
CA ASP A 131 -23.42 14.38 6.38
C ASP A 131 -24.71 13.83 5.74
N PRO A 132 -25.89 14.08 6.35
CA PRO A 132 -27.16 13.57 5.85
C PRO A 132 -27.51 13.98 4.42
N ASP A 133 -27.12 15.20 4.00
CA ASP A 133 -27.43 15.73 2.68
C ASP A 133 -26.62 14.99 1.61
N HIS A 134 -25.30 14.86 1.82
CA HIS A 134 -24.45 14.05 0.94
C HIS A 134 -24.87 12.58 0.89
N ARG A 135 -25.36 12.02 2.00
CA ARG A 135 -25.92 10.66 2.03
C ARG A 135 -27.17 10.54 1.18
N ALA A 136 -28.09 11.51 1.28
CA ALA A 136 -29.32 11.53 0.50
C ALA A 136 -29.04 11.68 -1.01
N GLU A 137 -28.10 12.54 -1.38
CA GLU A 137 -27.65 12.69 -2.77
C GLU A 137 -27.03 11.40 -3.34
N LEU A 138 -26.13 10.75 -2.58
CA LEU A 138 -25.54 9.48 -2.99
C LEU A 138 -26.61 8.39 -3.15
N GLN A 139 -27.58 8.34 -2.24
CA GLN A 139 -28.70 7.42 -2.32
C GLN A 139 -29.56 7.69 -3.57
N ALA A 140 -29.87 8.96 -3.87
CA ALA A 140 -30.60 9.33 -5.07
C ALA A 140 -29.85 8.94 -6.35
N PHE A 141 -28.53 9.15 -6.38
CA PHE A 141 -27.68 8.68 -7.49
C PHE A 141 -27.79 7.16 -7.68
N LEU A 142 -27.68 6.37 -6.61
CA LEU A 142 -27.80 4.91 -6.69
C LEU A 142 -29.20 4.47 -7.14
N GLN A 143 -30.24 5.20 -6.78
CA GLN A 143 -31.63 4.93 -7.18
C GLN A 143 -31.94 5.37 -8.61
N SER A 144 -31.14 6.26 -9.21
CA SER A 144 -31.36 6.76 -10.57
C SER A 144 -31.20 5.70 -11.65
N ASP A 145 -30.38 4.67 -11.39
CA ASP A 145 -30.20 3.53 -12.29
C ASP A 145 -30.26 2.19 -11.50
N PRO A 146 -31.47 1.69 -11.21
CA PRO A 146 -31.65 0.44 -10.48
C PRO A 146 -31.10 -0.79 -11.22
N ARG A 147 -30.99 -0.72 -12.56
CA ARG A 147 -30.43 -1.83 -13.36
C ARG A 147 -28.93 -1.96 -13.07
N ARG A 148 -28.22 -0.84 -13.00
CA ARG A 148 -26.79 -0.81 -12.69
C ARG A 148 -26.51 -0.99 -11.20
N PHE A 149 -27.28 -0.34 -10.33
CA PHE A 149 -26.93 -0.20 -8.91
C PHE A 149 -27.85 -0.97 -7.95
N GLY A 150 -28.93 -1.60 -8.39
CA GLY A 150 -29.88 -2.28 -7.49
C GLY A 150 -29.26 -3.44 -6.70
N GLY A 151 -28.31 -4.17 -7.29
CA GLY A 151 -27.51 -5.17 -6.56
C GLY A 151 -26.53 -4.53 -5.58
N LEU A 152 -25.87 -3.45 -6.01
CA LEU A 152 -24.91 -2.70 -5.21
C LEU A 152 -25.56 -2.07 -3.97
N MET A 153 -26.69 -1.38 -4.13
CA MET A 153 -27.37 -0.67 -3.05
C MET A 153 -27.72 -1.58 -1.87
N ARG A 154 -28.05 -2.85 -2.12
CA ARG A 154 -28.40 -3.82 -1.07
C ARG A 154 -27.24 -4.22 -0.16
N GLN A 155 -26.00 -4.06 -0.60
CA GLN A 155 -24.80 -4.39 0.19
C GLN A 155 -24.13 -3.16 0.83
N LEU A 156 -24.50 -1.95 0.42
CA LEU A 156 -23.85 -0.72 0.89
C LEU A 156 -24.35 -0.31 2.28
N LYS A 157 -23.40 0.00 3.15
CA LYS A 157 -23.64 0.62 4.46
C LYS A 157 -23.48 2.13 4.33
N LEU A 158 -24.48 2.80 3.75
CA LEU A 158 -24.44 4.25 3.50
C LEU A 158 -24.21 5.09 4.77
N ASP A 159 -24.71 4.62 5.92
CA ASP A 159 -24.50 5.27 7.22
C ASP A 159 -23.06 5.20 7.74
N ALA A 160 -22.24 4.33 7.16
CA ALA A 160 -20.82 4.20 7.48
C ALA A 160 -19.93 4.80 6.38
N ALA A 161 -20.52 5.50 5.40
CA ALA A 161 -19.76 6.11 4.33
C ALA A 161 -18.89 7.28 4.84
N MET A 162 -17.66 7.31 4.34
CA MET A 162 -16.67 8.33 4.66
C MET A 162 -16.45 9.22 3.43
N SER A 163 -16.35 10.52 3.66
CA SER A 163 -15.86 11.51 2.70
C SER A 163 -14.39 11.80 2.94
N ILE A 164 -13.65 11.94 1.84
CA ILE A 164 -12.23 12.22 1.79
C ILE A 164 -12.01 13.36 0.81
N ARG A 165 -11.33 14.41 1.28
CA ARG A 165 -11.07 15.63 0.50
C ARG A 165 -9.75 16.27 0.92
N PRO A 166 -9.13 17.10 0.06
CA PRO A 166 -8.01 17.91 0.48
C PRO A 166 -8.45 18.94 1.55
N PRO A 167 -7.63 19.22 2.58
CA PRO A 167 -7.98 20.08 3.72
C PRO A 167 -8.21 21.55 3.32
N GLN A 168 -7.52 22.02 2.29
CA GLN A 168 -7.69 23.34 1.68
C GLN A 168 -8.19 23.19 0.24
N GLY A 169 -9.20 22.34 0.03
CA GLY A 169 -9.76 22.10 -1.28
C GLY A 169 -10.23 23.41 -1.94
N ALA A 170 -9.76 23.64 -3.17
CA ALA A 170 -10.27 24.74 -3.99
C ALA A 170 -11.80 24.62 -4.15
N PRO A 171 -12.51 25.74 -4.36
CA PRO A 171 -13.91 25.69 -4.77
C PRO A 171 -14.08 24.74 -5.97
N GLY A 172 -14.94 23.72 -5.83
CA GLY A 172 -15.14 22.70 -6.85
C GLY A 172 -14.18 21.50 -6.80
N ALA A 173 -13.32 21.39 -5.78
CA ALA A 173 -12.52 20.19 -5.55
C ALA A 173 -13.41 18.95 -5.44
N ARG A 174 -12.96 17.86 -6.06
CA ARG A 174 -13.64 16.57 -6.03
C ARG A 174 -13.62 15.99 -4.62
N VAL A 175 -14.68 15.29 -4.27
CA VAL A 175 -14.80 14.59 -2.98
C VAL A 175 -14.86 13.10 -3.26
N THR A 176 -13.95 12.34 -2.65
CA THR A 176 -13.99 10.88 -2.71
C THR A 176 -14.87 10.36 -1.60
N LEU A 177 -15.75 9.43 -1.92
CA LEU A 177 -16.56 8.71 -0.94
C LEU A 177 -16.18 7.24 -0.93
N VAL A 178 -15.94 6.71 0.27
CA VAL A 178 -15.67 5.30 0.52
C VAL A 178 -16.82 4.74 1.33
N VAL A 179 -17.53 3.77 0.75
CA VAL A 179 -18.75 3.19 1.33
C VAL A 179 -18.50 1.72 1.64
N PRO A 180 -18.58 1.30 2.91
CA PRO A 180 -18.42 -0.10 3.26
C PRO A 180 -19.52 -0.95 2.61
N GLY A 181 -19.10 -2.08 2.03
CA GLY A 181 -19.96 -3.04 1.36
C GLY A 181 -20.04 -4.37 2.11
N LYS A 182 -20.18 -5.45 1.34
CA LYS A 182 -20.21 -6.82 1.85
C LYS A 182 -18.87 -7.24 2.46
N VAL A 183 -18.94 -8.13 3.44
CA VAL A 183 -17.78 -8.86 3.95
C VAL A 183 -17.62 -10.13 3.10
N VAL A 184 -16.40 -10.41 2.67
CA VAL A 184 -16.01 -11.65 1.99
C VAL A 184 -15.17 -12.46 2.96
N ARG A 185 -15.49 -13.75 3.09
CA ARG A 185 -14.81 -14.71 3.95
C ARG A 185 -14.48 -15.95 3.16
N ASP A 186 -13.25 -16.41 3.31
CA ASP A 186 -12.79 -17.70 2.82
C ASP A 186 -11.98 -18.36 3.95
N ALA A 187 -12.59 -19.37 4.58
CA ALA A 187 -12.01 -20.03 5.73
C ALA A 187 -10.79 -20.88 5.35
N ASP A 188 -10.79 -21.46 4.15
CA ASP A 188 -9.71 -22.32 3.66
C ASP A 188 -8.46 -21.49 3.30
N ALA A 189 -8.67 -20.24 2.89
CA ALA A 189 -7.61 -19.28 2.62
C ALA A 189 -7.25 -18.36 3.81
N PHE A 190 -7.82 -18.59 5.00
CA PHE A 190 -7.68 -17.70 6.18
C PHE A 190 -7.92 -16.22 5.86
N TYR A 191 -8.88 -15.95 4.97
CA TYR A 191 -9.09 -14.63 4.39
C TYR A 191 -10.43 -14.04 4.86
N GLU A 192 -10.37 -12.82 5.41
CA GLU A 192 -11.56 -12.03 5.73
C GLU A 192 -11.31 -10.56 5.40
N ALA A 193 -12.13 -10.00 4.52
CA ALA A 193 -12.03 -8.58 4.16
C ALA A 193 -13.41 -7.96 3.88
N GLN A 194 -13.60 -6.73 4.33
CA GLN A 194 -14.76 -5.92 3.95
C GLN A 194 -14.46 -5.17 2.65
N ARG A 195 -15.27 -5.42 1.61
CA ARG A 195 -15.17 -4.67 0.35
C ARG A 195 -15.63 -3.23 0.58
N HIS A 196 -14.95 -2.27 -0.03
CA HIS A 196 -15.34 -0.87 0.02
C HIS A 196 -15.58 -0.32 -1.38
N HIS A 197 -16.71 0.35 -1.57
CA HIS A 197 -17.13 0.92 -2.84
C HIS A 197 -16.74 2.39 -2.90
N VAL A 198 -16.10 2.78 -3.99
CA VAL A 198 -15.53 4.10 -4.15
C VAL A 198 -16.37 4.91 -5.14
N PHE A 199 -16.73 6.12 -4.72
CA PHE A 199 -17.41 7.11 -5.55
C PHE A 199 -16.60 8.40 -5.56
N VAL A 200 -16.75 9.17 -6.62
CA VAL A 200 -16.23 10.54 -6.69
C VAL A 200 -17.40 11.47 -6.96
N ARG A 201 -17.53 12.50 -6.13
CA ARG A 201 -18.47 13.60 -6.30
C ARG A 201 -17.74 14.81 -6.87
N ASN A 202 -18.30 15.39 -7.93
CA ASN A 202 -17.82 16.62 -8.54
C ASN A 202 -19.02 17.54 -8.83
N GLN A 203 -19.07 18.71 -8.20
CA GLN A 203 -20.14 19.70 -8.41
C GLN A 203 -21.57 19.11 -8.36
N GLY A 204 -21.82 18.19 -7.42
CA GLY A 204 -23.12 17.51 -7.25
C GLY A 204 -23.35 16.28 -8.15
N ALA A 205 -22.50 16.05 -9.16
CA ALA A 205 -22.51 14.82 -9.95
C ALA A 205 -21.69 13.72 -9.27
N TYR A 206 -22.17 12.48 -9.36
CA TYR A 206 -21.51 11.30 -8.79
C TYR A 206 -21.01 10.37 -9.89
N ALA A 207 -19.83 9.80 -9.69
CA ALA A 207 -19.29 8.71 -10.49
C ALA A 207 -18.95 7.53 -9.57
N TYR A 208 -19.42 6.33 -9.93
CA TYR A 208 -18.99 5.10 -9.29
C TYR A 208 -17.65 4.67 -9.91
N MET A 209 -16.62 4.59 -9.08
CA MET A 209 -15.25 4.30 -9.51
C MET A 209 -14.94 2.80 -9.49
N GLY A 210 -15.56 2.05 -8.57
CA GLY A 210 -15.34 0.61 -8.43
C GLY A 210 -15.31 0.15 -6.97
N VAL A 211 -14.64 -0.97 -6.74
CA VAL A 211 -14.51 -1.61 -5.43
C VAL A 211 -13.04 -1.83 -5.09
N VAL A 212 -12.65 -1.54 -3.85
CA VAL A 212 -11.35 -1.92 -3.30
C VAL A 212 -11.51 -3.12 -2.35
N PRO A 213 -10.47 -3.95 -2.21
CA PRO A 213 -10.65 -5.29 -1.67
C PRO A 213 -10.75 -5.33 -0.14
N GLY A 214 -10.21 -4.34 0.57
CA GLY A 214 -10.25 -4.23 2.02
C GLY A 214 -10.65 -2.85 2.50
N THR A 215 -10.37 -2.57 3.78
CA THR A 215 -10.58 -1.24 4.37
C THR A 215 -9.43 -0.33 3.98
N PRO A 216 -9.69 0.89 3.49
CA PRO A 216 -8.64 1.89 3.36
C PRO A 216 -8.13 2.32 4.74
N ASP A 217 -6.87 2.02 5.04
CA ASP A 217 -6.20 2.37 6.30
C ASP A 217 -5.67 3.80 6.26
N SER A 218 -5.34 4.30 5.06
CA SER A 218 -4.88 5.67 4.88
C SER A 218 -5.17 6.20 3.47
N TYR A 219 -5.09 7.52 3.36
CA TYR A 219 -5.32 8.27 2.13
C TYR A 219 -4.06 9.08 1.85
N VAL A 220 -3.56 8.99 0.62
CA VAL A 220 -2.21 9.47 0.26
C VAL A 220 -2.24 10.29 -1.01
N ASP A 221 -1.28 11.19 -1.15
CA ASP A 221 -1.10 11.97 -2.38
C ASP A 221 -0.16 11.24 -3.35
N ILE A 222 -0.74 10.64 -4.41
CA ILE A 222 0.01 9.94 -5.47
C ILE A 222 0.40 10.89 -6.61
N ASP A 223 -0.49 11.82 -6.95
CA ASP A 223 -0.46 12.56 -8.23
C ASP A 223 -0.42 14.09 -8.07
N GLY A 224 -0.44 14.61 -6.84
CA GLY A 224 -0.51 16.03 -6.54
C GLY A 224 -1.86 16.66 -6.88
N ASN A 225 -2.94 15.85 -6.93
CA ASN A 225 -4.27 16.31 -7.31
C ASN A 225 -5.28 16.17 -6.15
N ASP A 226 -6.53 16.54 -6.41
CA ASP A 226 -7.63 16.55 -5.42
C ASP A 226 -8.27 15.18 -5.16
N LEU A 227 -7.77 14.10 -5.79
CA LEU A 227 -8.18 12.72 -5.55
C LEU A 227 -7.11 11.96 -4.75
N PRO A 228 -7.48 11.33 -3.62
CA PRO A 228 -6.55 10.54 -2.83
C PRO A 228 -6.22 9.22 -3.53
N GLY A 229 -5.00 8.75 -3.33
CA GLY A 229 -4.69 7.33 -3.33
C GLY A 229 -5.24 6.65 -2.08
N LEU A 230 -5.65 5.39 -2.21
CA LEU A 230 -6.18 4.58 -1.12
C LEU A 230 -5.15 3.49 -0.79
N VAL A 231 -4.60 3.51 0.43
CA VAL A 231 -3.79 2.40 0.94
C VAL A 231 -4.76 1.45 1.65
N VAL A 232 -4.87 0.24 1.14
CA VAL A 232 -5.89 -0.73 1.54
C VAL A 232 -5.21 -1.95 2.12
N SER A 233 -5.69 -2.39 3.28
CA SER A 233 -5.22 -3.61 3.94
C SER A 233 -6.30 -4.68 3.95
N GLU A 234 -5.88 -5.90 3.71
CA GLU A 234 -6.73 -7.09 3.73
C GLU A 234 -6.30 -8.02 4.87
N GLY A 235 -7.28 -8.64 5.54
CA GLY A 235 -7.01 -9.67 6.53
C GLY A 235 -6.53 -10.95 5.83
N CYS A 236 -5.22 -11.19 5.89
CA CYS A 236 -4.56 -12.39 5.39
C CYS A 236 -3.50 -12.88 6.39
N ASP A 237 -2.94 -14.05 6.16
CA ASP A 237 -1.72 -14.47 6.84
C ASP A 237 -0.53 -13.66 6.28
N GLY A 238 0.03 -12.73 7.06
CA GLY A 238 1.13 -11.85 6.64
C GLY A 238 0.70 -10.40 6.34
N TRP A 239 1.42 -9.76 5.41
CA TRP A 239 1.11 -8.39 4.95
C TRP A 239 0.42 -8.46 3.59
N CYS A 240 -0.81 -7.96 3.48
CA CYS A 240 -1.54 -7.84 2.22
C CYS A 240 -2.05 -6.42 2.04
N ILE A 241 -1.17 -5.55 1.52
CA ILE A 241 -1.44 -4.13 1.33
C ILE A 241 -1.42 -3.82 -0.15
N SER A 242 -2.36 -2.99 -0.58
CA SER A 242 -2.43 -2.48 -1.95
C SER A 242 -2.64 -0.98 -1.97
N LEU A 243 -2.02 -0.32 -2.94
CA LEU A 243 -2.22 1.09 -3.26
C LEU A 243 -3.16 1.20 -4.44
N TRP A 244 -4.21 2.00 -4.33
CA TRP A 244 -5.17 2.24 -5.40
C TRP A 244 -5.22 3.73 -5.77
N GLY A 245 -5.14 4.02 -7.07
CA GLY A 245 -5.29 5.37 -7.61
C GLY A 245 -6.68 5.59 -8.20
N LEU A 246 -7.13 6.85 -8.23
CA LEU A 246 -8.45 7.25 -8.75
C LEU A 246 -8.36 8.09 -10.04
N THR A 247 -7.18 8.60 -10.38
CA THR A 247 -6.94 9.43 -11.56
C THR A 247 -7.18 8.63 -12.85
N GLY A 248 -8.25 8.94 -13.58
CA GLY A 248 -8.63 8.21 -14.80
C GLY A 248 -9.35 6.89 -14.55
N GLY A 249 -9.81 6.62 -13.33
CA GLY A 249 -10.49 5.39 -12.94
C GLY A 249 -9.83 4.74 -11.72
N LEU A 250 -10.57 3.83 -11.06
CA LEU A 250 -10.01 3.04 -9.96
C LEU A 250 -9.05 2.00 -10.53
N ARG A 251 -7.78 2.05 -10.15
CA ARG A 251 -6.76 1.08 -10.55
C ARG A 251 -5.79 0.79 -9.41
N GLN A 252 -5.30 -0.44 -9.35
CA GLN A 252 -4.21 -0.79 -8.46
C GLN A 252 -2.89 -0.21 -9.01
N VAL A 253 -2.13 0.43 -8.14
CA VAL A 253 -0.89 1.15 -8.44
C VAL A 253 0.32 0.41 -7.88
N GLY A 254 0.16 -0.23 -6.72
CA GLY A 254 1.22 -1.03 -6.13
C GLY A 254 0.72 -1.96 -5.04
N THR A 255 1.60 -2.82 -4.58
CA THR A 255 1.37 -3.80 -3.53
C THR A 255 2.53 -3.84 -2.57
N PHE A 256 2.22 -4.25 -1.35
CA PHE A 256 3.22 -4.58 -0.36
C PHE A 256 2.80 -5.84 0.36
N GLY A 257 3.69 -6.82 0.41
CA GLY A 257 3.36 -8.07 1.07
C GLY A 257 4.50 -9.02 1.33
N GLY A 258 4.12 -10.19 1.85
CA GLY A 258 5.01 -11.27 2.25
C GLY A 258 4.69 -11.77 3.66
N HIS A 259 5.06 -13.02 3.95
CA HIS A 259 4.88 -13.69 5.25
C HIS A 259 6.04 -13.42 6.20
#